data_AF-A0A6A6KDI2-F1
#
_entry.id   AF-A0A6A6KDI2-F1
#
_cell.length_a   1.000
_cell.length_b   1.000
_cell.length_c   1.000
_cell.angle_alpha   90.00
_cell.angle_beta   90.00
_cell.angle_gamma   90.00
#
_symmetry.space_group_name_H-M   'P 1'
#
loop_
_entity.id
_entity.type
_entity.pdbx_description
1 polymer ?
#
loop_
_entity_poly.entity_id
_entity_poly.type
_entity_poly.pdbx_seq_one_letter_code
_entity_poly.pdbx_strand_id
1 'polypeptide(L)'
;MGRSSPSDKLLLVQALRKGGEVVAVTGDGTNDAPALRELFIGILPCSLIIGCTMGPFCLRQYSEIIQFQLTVNVAALVINVVAAVSSGDVPLNAVQLLWVNLIMDTLGALALATEPPTDHLMHRSPVGRREPLITNIMWRNLLIQALYQVGVLLVLNFWGRSILHLNGEEREHATDVKNTMIFNAFVLCQIFNEFNARKPDEINVFSGITKNRLFMGIVGFTFVLQIILIEFAGKFMSTVRLNWKLWLASMAIAFVSWPLAAVGKLVPVPETPLSVYLVKPFRRWRTRQNT
;
A
#
# COMPACT_ATOMS: atom_id res chain seq x y z
N MET A 1 6.28 -41.25 -12.41
CA MET A 1 6.31 -41.56 -13.86
C MET A 1 7.65 -42.19 -14.20
N GLY A 2 7.69 -43.49 -14.47
CA GLY A 2 8.90 -44.16 -14.97
C GLY A 2 8.71 -44.50 -16.45
N ARG A 3 9.68 -44.15 -17.31
CA ARG A 3 9.66 -44.42 -18.77
C ARG A 3 8.45 -43.87 -19.54
N SER A 4 7.93 -42.71 -19.15
CA SER A 4 6.79 -42.06 -19.82
C SER A 4 7.21 -41.34 -21.11
N SER A 5 6.39 -41.40 -22.15
CA SER A 5 6.65 -40.71 -23.42
C SER A 5 6.43 -39.19 -23.27
N PRO A 6 7.01 -38.35 -24.16
CA PRO A 6 6.77 -36.90 -24.16
C PRO A 6 5.28 -36.53 -24.20
N SER A 7 4.48 -37.32 -24.93
CA SER A 7 3.04 -37.20 -25.05
C SER A 7 2.32 -37.42 -23.71
N ASP A 8 2.76 -38.40 -22.93
CA ASP A 8 2.16 -38.72 -21.63
C ASP A 8 2.42 -37.60 -20.61
N LYS A 9 3.63 -37.02 -20.65
CA LYS A 9 3.98 -35.85 -19.83
C LYS A 9 3.12 -34.65 -20.18
N LEU A 10 2.91 -34.38 -21.48
CA LEU A 10 2.05 -33.30 -21.94
C LEU A 10 0.58 -33.51 -21.50
N LEU A 11 0.06 -34.73 -21.64
CA LEU A 11 -1.31 -35.06 -21.25
C LEU A 11 -1.54 -34.90 -19.75
N LEU A 12 -0.56 -35.27 -18.92
CA LEU A 12 -0.60 -35.02 -17.48
C LEU A 12 -0.63 -33.52 -17.16
N VAL A 13 0.21 -32.72 -17.80
CA VAL A 13 0.22 -31.26 -17.63
C VAL A 13 -1.13 -30.65 -18.00
N GLN A 14 -1.71 -31.08 -19.13
CA GLN A 14 -3.01 -30.61 -19.57
C GLN A 14 -4.14 -31.04 -18.62
N ALA A 15 -4.09 -32.25 -18.07
CA ALA A 15 -5.07 -32.74 -17.09
C ALA A 15 -5.01 -31.93 -15.78
N LEU A 16 -3.81 -31.70 -15.25
CA LEU A 16 -3.60 -30.88 -14.06
C LEU A 16 -4.03 -29.41 -14.29
N ARG A 17 -3.75 -28.87 -15.48
CA ARG A 17 -4.21 -27.52 -15.87
C ARG A 17 -5.73 -27.44 -15.98
N LYS A 18 -6.39 -28.47 -16.52
CA LYS A 18 -7.87 -28.56 -16.54
C LYS A 18 -8.46 -28.67 -15.13
N GLY A 19 -7.71 -29.24 -14.18
CA GLY A 19 -8.03 -29.23 -12.76
C GLY A 19 -7.88 -27.87 -12.08
N GLY A 20 -7.33 -26.86 -12.77
CA GLY A 20 -7.14 -25.50 -12.24
C GLY A 20 -5.77 -25.26 -11.59
N GLU A 21 -4.91 -26.27 -11.53
CA GLU A 21 -3.60 -26.20 -10.89
C GLU A 21 -2.58 -25.38 -11.71
N VAL A 22 -1.61 -24.79 -11.00
CA VAL A 22 -0.44 -24.15 -11.62
C VAL A 22 0.68 -25.17 -11.64
N VAL A 23 0.99 -25.67 -12.83
CA VAL A 23 1.98 -26.73 -13.02
C VAL A 23 3.29 -26.10 -13.49
N ALA A 24 4.38 -26.47 -12.83
CA ALA A 24 5.74 -26.26 -13.31
C ALA A 24 6.35 -27.63 -13.63
N VAL A 25 7.00 -27.76 -14.77
CA VAL A 25 7.72 -28.99 -15.16
C VAL A 25 9.18 -28.63 -15.31
N THR A 26 10.03 -29.46 -14.71
CA THR A 26 11.48 -29.40 -14.92
C THR A 26 11.87 -30.52 -15.87
N GLY A 27 12.79 -30.22 -16.78
CA GLY A 27 13.32 -31.16 -17.76
C GLY A 27 14.72 -30.73 -18.17
N ASP A 28 15.60 -31.71 -18.34
CA ASP A 28 16.99 -31.55 -18.76
C ASP A 28 17.22 -31.99 -20.22
N GLY A 29 16.23 -32.64 -20.83
CA GLY A 29 16.32 -33.21 -22.18
C GLY A 29 15.43 -32.52 -23.22
N THR A 30 15.80 -32.63 -24.50
CA THR A 30 15.02 -32.17 -25.67
C THR A 30 13.63 -32.81 -25.77
N ASN A 31 13.45 -33.99 -25.15
CA ASN A 31 12.17 -34.71 -25.06
C ASN A 31 11.12 -33.99 -24.20
N ASP A 32 11.51 -33.01 -23.37
CA ASP A 32 10.59 -32.23 -22.55
C ASP A 32 10.17 -30.91 -23.22
N ALA A 33 10.74 -30.57 -24.39
CA ALA A 33 10.43 -29.37 -25.15
C ALA A 33 8.92 -29.16 -25.46
N PRO A 34 8.15 -30.19 -25.91
CA PRO A 34 6.71 -29.99 -26.15
C PRO A 34 5.93 -29.73 -24.86
N ALA A 35 6.31 -30.36 -23.74
CA ALA A 35 5.71 -30.10 -22.43
C ALA A 35 6.10 -28.70 -21.90
N LEU A 36 7.33 -28.25 -22.14
CA LEU A 36 7.81 -26.91 -21.76
C LEU A 36 7.11 -25.78 -22.49
N ARG A 37 6.67 -25.99 -23.74
CA ARG A 37 6.04 -24.97 -24.59
C ARG A 37 4.57 -24.69 -24.23
N GLU A 38 3.89 -25.64 -23.58
CA GLU A 38 2.49 -25.49 -23.14
C GLU A 38 2.36 -24.97 -21.69
N LEU A 39 3.49 -24.80 -20.99
CA LEU A 39 3.53 -24.38 -19.60
C LEU A 39 3.50 -22.87 -19.44
N PHE A 40 3.09 -22.45 -18.24
CA PHE A 40 3.11 -21.05 -17.84
C PHE A 40 4.54 -20.56 -17.58
N ILE A 41 5.44 -21.44 -17.11
CA ILE A 41 6.86 -21.14 -16.89
C ILE A 41 7.70 -22.43 -17.13
N GLY A 42 8.68 -22.39 -18.03
CA GLY A 42 9.66 -23.46 -18.24
C GLY A 42 10.98 -23.11 -17.56
N ILE A 43 11.48 -23.98 -16.66
CA ILE A 43 12.60 -23.62 -15.77
C ILE A 43 13.60 -24.77 -15.58
N LEU A 44 14.89 -24.45 -15.66
CA LEU A 44 16.01 -25.32 -15.26
C LEU A 44 15.96 -25.62 -13.74
N PRO A 45 16.44 -26.78 -13.26
CA PRO A 45 16.26 -27.20 -11.87
C PRO A 45 16.76 -26.20 -10.82
N CYS A 46 17.92 -25.56 -11.03
CA CYS A 46 18.41 -24.51 -10.12
C CYS A 46 17.52 -23.25 -10.15
N SER A 47 17.02 -22.89 -11.33
CA SER A 47 16.14 -21.75 -11.52
C SER A 47 14.71 -22.03 -11.02
N LEU A 48 14.31 -23.30 -10.84
CA LEU A 48 12.99 -23.68 -10.30
C LEU A 48 12.90 -23.33 -8.82
N ILE A 49 13.93 -23.62 -8.03
CA ILE A 49 13.97 -23.26 -6.61
C ILE A 49 13.96 -21.74 -6.45
N ILE A 50 14.71 -21.04 -7.30
CA ILE A 50 14.73 -19.57 -7.34
C ILE A 50 13.35 -19.06 -7.77
N GLY A 51 12.72 -19.61 -8.80
CA GLY A 51 11.40 -19.17 -9.30
C GLY A 51 10.26 -19.46 -8.31
N CYS A 52 10.28 -20.60 -7.64
CA CYS A 52 9.29 -20.97 -6.63
C CYS A 52 9.41 -20.14 -5.35
N THR A 53 10.62 -19.68 -5.00
CA THR A 53 10.84 -18.79 -3.85
C THR A 53 10.58 -17.33 -4.23
N MET A 54 11.04 -16.89 -5.40
CA MET A 54 10.94 -15.51 -5.87
C MET A 54 9.52 -15.15 -6.34
N GLY A 55 8.74 -16.08 -6.90
CA GLY A 55 7.39 -15.81 -7.40
C GLY A 55 6.42 -15.33 -6.30
N PRO A 56 6.21 -16.10 -5.22
CA PRO A 56 5.38 -15.69 -4.08
C PRO A 56 5.91 -14.44 -3.39
N PHE A 57 7.24 -14.28 -3.33
CA PHE A 57 7.88 -13.08 -2.80
C PHE A 57 7.54 -11.83 -3.64
N CYS A 58 7.68 -11.89 -4.97
CA CYS A 58 7.29 -10.81 -5.86
C CYS A 58 5.80 -10.48 -5.74
N LEU A 59 4.92 -11.49 -5.70
CA LEU A 59 3.47 -11.27 -5.56
C LEU A 59 3.10 -10.57 -4.24
N ARG A 60 3.74 -10.96 -3.13
CA ARG A 60 3.60 -10.28 -1.85
C ARG A 60 4.05 -8.83 -1.96
N GLN A 61 5.19 -8.61 -2.61
CA GLN A 61 5.74 -7.27 -2.81
C GLN A 61 4.81 -6.35 -3.60
N TYR A 62 4.24 -6.85 -4.70
CA TYR A 62 3.27 -6.10 -5.49
C TYR A 62 2.00 -5.78 -4.70
N SER A 63 1.54 -6.72 -3.87
CA SER A 63 0.34 -6.52 -3.04
C SER A 63 0.56 -5.43 -1.99
N GLU A 64 1.73 -5.41 -1.35
CA GLU A 64 2.14 -4.37 -0.39
C GLU A 64 2.25 -2.99 -1.05
N ILE A 65 2.86 -2.92 -2.24
CA ILE A 65 2.96 -1.68 -3.03
C ILE A 65 1.57 -1.16 -3.41
N ILE A 66 0.70 -2.04 -3.91
CA ILE A 66 -0.68 -1.66 -4.30
C ILE A 66 -1.47 -1.19 -3.09
N GLN A 67 -1.34 -1.86 -1.94
CA GLN A 67 -2.01 -1.44 -0.71
C GLN A 67 -1.58 -0.03 -0.29
N PHE A 68 -0.28 0.23 -0.28
CA PHE A 68 0.27 1.52 0.08
C PHE A 68 -0.24 2.63 -0.85
N GLN A 69 -0.06 2.46 -2.16
CA GLN A 69 -0.47 3.43 -3.17
C GLN A 69 -1.99 3.68 -3.20
N LEU A 70 -2.80 2.62 -3.07
CA LEU A 70 -4.26 2.77 -3.08
C LEU A 70 -4.75 3.49 -1.83
N THR A 71 -4.17 3.21 -0.66
CA THR A 71 -4.53 3.90 0.60
C THR A 71 -4.31 5.40 0.49
N VAL A 72 -3.13 5.80 0.01
CA VAL A 72 -2.74 7.20 -0.10
C VAL A 72 -3.64 7.94 -1.08
N ASN A 73 -3.85 7.37 -2.26
CA ASN A 73 -4.68 7.97 -3.31
C ASN A 73 -6.16 8.10 -2.91
N VAL A 74 -6.74 7.05 -2.30
CA VAL A 74 -8.13 7.09 -1.85
C VAL A 74 -8.30 8.08 -0.71
N ALA A 75 -7.39 8.09 0.27
CA ALA A 75 -7.44 9.05 1.37
C ALA A 75 -7.35 10.48 0.84
N ALA A 76 -6.34 10.79 0.01
CA ALA A 76 -6.14 12.11 -0.59
C ALA A 76 -7.38 12.61 -1.34
N LEU A 77 -7.98 11.74 -2.16
CA LEU A 77 -9.19 12.07 -2.91
C LEU A 77 -10.37 12.37 -1.98
N VAL A 78 -10.63 11.50 -1.01
CA VAL A 78 -11.75 11.65 -0.07
C VAL A 78 -11.58 12.93 0.75
N ILE A 79 -10.38 13.23 1.22
CA ILE A 79 -10.09 14.46 1.98
C ILE A 79 -10.43 15.69 1.17
N ASN A 80 -9.93 15.77 -0.07
CA ASN A 80 -10.17 16.94 -0.92
C ASN A 80 -11.65 17.10 -1.28
N VAL A 81 -12.35 15.99 -1.57
CA VAL A 81 -13.79 16.03 -1.86
C VAL A 81 -14.58 16.49 -0.64
N VAL A 82 -14.34 15.90 0.53
CA VAL A 82 -15.10 16.25 1.74
C VAL A 82 -14.78 17.68 2.19
N ALA A 83 -13.53 18.11 2.10
CA ALA A 83 -13.13 19.48 2.45
C ALA A 83 -13.71 20.51 1.47
N ALA A 84 -13.68 20.25 0.15
CA ALA A 84 -14.29 21.11 -0.85
C ALA A 84 -15.81 21.26 -0.65
N VAL A 85 -16.51 20.15 -0.37
CA VAL A 85 -17.97 20.17 -0.16
C VAL A 85 -18.36 20.90 1.11
N SER A 86 -17.56 20.79 2.16
CA SER A 86 -17.91 21.34 3.47
C SER A 86 -17.40 22.75 3.74
N SER A 87 -16.20 23.08 3.24
CA SER A 87 -15.48 24.32 3.54
C SER A 87 -15.33 25.22 2.31
N GLY A 88 -15.62 24.73 1.10
CA GLY A 88 -15.40 25.44 -0.17
C GLY A 88 -13.94 25.47 -0.62
N ASP A 89 -12.99 25.37 0.32
CA ASP A 89 -11.55 25.38 0.04
C ASP A 89 -10.94 23.98 0.08
N VAL A 90 -10.03 23.71 -0.87
CA VAL A 90 -9.28 22.45 -0.94
C VAL A 90 -7.99 22.59 -0.12
N PRO A 91 -7.79 21.77 0.93
CA PRO A 91 -6.65 21.92 1.83
C PRO A 91 -5.33 21.43 1.23
N LEU A 92 -5.39 20.54 0.22
CA LEU A 92 -4.22 20.02 -0.48
C LEU A 92 -4.20 20.53 -1.93
N ASN A 93 -3.15 21.26 -2.28
CA ASN A 93 -2.98 21.78 -3.64
C ASN A 93 -2.63 20.65 -4.63
N ALA A 94 -2.91 20.84 -5.92
CA ALA A 94 -2.60 19.86 -6.97
C ALA A 94 -1.11 19.49 -7.01
N VAL A 95 -0.21 20.47 -6.81
CA VAL A 95 1.25 20.23 -6.77
C VAL A 95 1.65 19.41 -5.54
N GLN A 96 0.99 19.63 -4.40
CA GLN A 96 1.21 18.86 -3.17
C GLN A 96 0.78 17.40 -3.32
N LEU A 97 -0.34 17.16 -4.01
CA LEU A 97 -0.80 15.82 -4.34
C LEU A 97 0.13 15.12 -5.35
N LEU A 98 0.61 15.86 -6.35
CA LEU A 98 1.58 15.34 -7.32
C LEU A 98 2.86 14.89 -6.61
N TRP A 99 3.37 15.68 -5.67
CA TRP A 99 4.52 15.31 -4.85
C TRP A 99 4.33 13.98 -4.11
N VAL A 100 3.18 13.82 -3.44
CA VAL A 100 2.88 12.58 -2.71
C VAL A 100 2.78 11.39 -3.66
N ASN A 101 1.98 11.51 -4.72
CA ASN A 101 1.72 10.40 -5.63
C ASN A 101 2.94 10.00 -6.47
N LEU A 102 3.79 10.96 -6.84
CA LEU A 102 4.90 10.73 -7.77
C LEU A 102 6.20 10.40 -7.05
N ILE A 103 6.49 11.01 -5.90
CA ILE A 103 7.82 10.90 -5.27
C ILE A 103 7.73 10.12 -3.97
N MET A 104 6.81 10.46 -3.08
CA MET A 104 6.69 9.74 -1.81
C MET A 104 6.22 8.31 -2.02
N ASP A 105 5.18 8.13 -2.82
CA ASP A 105 4.62 6.81 -3.04
C ASP A 105 5.57 5.92 -3.84
N THR A 106 6.33 6.48 -4.79
CA THR A 106 7.33 5.71 -5.56
C THR A 106 8.54 5.35 -4.72
N LEU A 107 9.04 6.27 -3.88
CA LEU A 107 10.13 5.98 -2.96
C LEU A 107 9.71 4.95 -1.90
N GLY A 108 8.50 5.06 -1.36
CA GLY A 108 7.97 4.08 -0.41
C GLY A 108 7.73 2.71 -1.06
N ALA A 109 7.20 2.68 -2.28
CA ALA A 109 7.07 1.44 -3.06
C ALA A 109 8.43 0.79 -3.34
N LEU A 110 9.45 1.60 -3.66
CA LEU A 110 10.83 1.12 -3.82
C LEU A 110 11.41 0.60 -2.51
N ALA A 111 11.17 1.29 -1.39
CA ALA A 111 11.63 0.86 -0.07
C ALA A 111 11.06 -0.51 0.29
N LEU A 112 9.76 -0.70 0.10
CA LEU A 112 9.10 -1.99 0.27
C LEU A 112 9.69 -3.03 -0.70
N ALA A 113 9.88 -2.68 -1.98
CA ALA A 113 10.41 -3.59 -3.01
C ALA A 113 11.81 -4.16 -2.71
N THR A 114 12.60 -3.46 -1.89
CA THR A 114 13.98 -3.85 -1.56
C THR A 114 14.10 -4.69 -0.30
N GLU A 115 12.99 -5.14 0.29
CA GLU A 115 13.05 -5.98 1.48
C GLU A 115 13.57 -7.38 1.20
N PRO A 116 14.48 -7.93 2.03
CA PRO A 116 14.98 -9.28 1.82
C PRO A 116 13.85 -10.31 2.02
N PRO A 117 13.86 -11.41 1.24
CA PRO A 117 12.88 -12.48 1.39
C PRO A 117 12.94 -13.04 2.82
N THR A 118 11.78 -13.22 3.44
CA THR A 118 11.70 -13.78 4.79
C THR A 118 11.39 -15.28 4.70
N ASP A 119 12.12 -16.10 5.47
CA ASP A 119 12.07 -17.57 5.40
C ASP A 119 10.67 -18.17 5.67
N HIS A 120 9.79 -17.45 6.38
CA HIS A 120 8.42 -17.90 6.63
C HIS A 120 7.58 -18.03 5.36
N LEU A 121 7.99 -17.41 4.24
CA LEU A 121 7.31 -17.50 2.95
C LEU A 121 7.36 -18.90 2.35
N MET A 122 8.39 -19.70 2.66
CA MET A 122 8.53 -21.07 2.17
C MET A 122 7.59 -22.07 2.88
N HIS A 123 7.04 -21.70 4.04
CA HIS A 123 6.13 -22.56 4.80
C HIS A 123 4.66 -22.29 4.49
N ARG A 124 4.35 -21.27 3.71
CA ARG A 124 2.97 -20.93 3.33
C ARG A 124 2.57 -21.70 2.08
N SER A 125 1.34 -22.22 2.06
CA SER A 125 0.77 -22.83 0.86
C SER A 125 0.72 -21.82 -0.30
N PRO A 126 0.92 -22.27 -1.55
CA PRO A 126 0.90 -21.39 -2.72
C PRO A 126 -0.46 -20.73 -2.90
N VAL A 127 -0.44 -19.44 -3.26
CA VAL A 127 -1.64 -18.61 -3.46
C VAL A 127 -2.44 -19.15 -4.66
N GLY A 128 -3.73 -19.43 -4.46
CA GLY A 128 -4.60 -19.93 -5.51
C GLY A 128 -4.87 -18.89 -6.61
N ARG A 129 -5.04 -19.34 -7.87
CA ARG A 129 -5.35 -18.49 -9.05
C ARG A 129 -6.58 -17.58 -8.89
N ARG A 130 -7.48 -17.89 -7.96
CA ARG A 130 -8.74 -17.17 -7.72
C ARG A 130 -8.74 -16.37 -6.42
N GLU A 131 -7.63 -16.36 -5.69
CA GLU A 131 -7.53 -15.53 -4.51
C GLU A 131 -7.40 -14.05 -4.91
N PRO A 132 -8.16 -13.14 -4.29
CA PRO A 132 -8.06 -11.72 -4.59
C PRO A 132 -6.67 -11.22 -4.16
N LEU A 133 -6.03 -10.45 -5.04
CA LEU A 133 -4.72 -9.82 -4.77
C LEU A 133 -4.74 -8.95 -3.50
N ILE A 134 -5.89 -8.34 -3.19
CA ILE A 134 -6.12 -7.60 -1.96
C ILE A 134 -6.87 -8.50 -0.98
N THR A 135 -6.18 -8.97 0.06
CA THR A 135 -6.78 -9.79 1.11
C THR A 135 -7.71 -8.97 1.99
N ASN A 136 -8.61 -9.63 2.74
CA ASN A 136 -9.49 -8.91 3.66
C ASN A 136 -8.74 -8.23 4.80
N ILE A 137 -7.57 -8.77 5.18
CA ILE A 137 -6.70 -8.20 6.20
C ILE A 137 -6.16 -6.85 5.70
N MET A 138 -5.76 -6.80 4.42
CA MET A 138 -5.31 -5.56 3.77
C MET A 138 -6.46 -4.55 3.66
N TRP A 139 -7.67 -4.99 3.31
CA TRP A 139 -8.86 -4.11 3.28
C TRP A 139 -9.21 -3.51 4.64
N ARG A 140 -9.16 -4.31 5.71
CA ARG A 140 -9.36 -3.81 7.08
C ARG A 140 -8.33 -2.73 7.40
N ASN A 141 -7.06 -3.01 7.18
CA ASN A 141 -5.98 -2.07 7.48
C ASN A 141 -6.13 -0.77 6.64
N LEU A 142 -6.41 -0.91 5.34
CA LEU A 142 -6.72 0.20 4.42
C LEU A 142 -7.87 1.07 4.93
N LEU A 143 -9.00 0.46 5.29
CA LEU A 143 -10.20 1.20 5.72
C LEU A 143 -9.97 1.94 7.05
N ILE A 144 -9.38 1.28 8.04
CA ILE A 144 -9.10 1.88 9.35
C ILE A 144 -8.17 3.08 9.18
N GLN A 145 -7.15 2.94 8.34
CA GLN A 145 -6.18 3.99 8.11
C GLN A 145 -6.73 5.15 7.28
N ALA A 146 -7.48 4.86 6.22
CA ALA A 146 -8.14 5.89 5.42
C ALA A 146 -9.14 6.68 6.28
N LEU A 147 -9.95 6.00 7.11
CA LEU A 147 -10.87 6.66 8.04
C LEU A 147 -10.13 7.51 9.07
N TYR A 148 -9.01 7.03 9.60
CA TYR A 148 -8.17 7.80 10.51
C TYR A 148 -7.61 9.06 9.84
N GLN A 149 -6.98 8.92 8.67
CA GLN A 149 -6.39 10.04 7.94
C GLN A 149 -7.46 11.08 7.57
N VAL A 150 -8.62 10.64 7.08
CA VAL A 150 -9.75 11.53 6.79
C VAL A 150 -10.24 12.22 8.07
N GLY A 151 -10.47 11.47 9.15
CA GLY A 151 -10.99 12.02 10.41
C GLY A 151 -10.06 13.08 11.02
N VAL A 152 -8.77 12.75 11.15
CA VAL A 152 -7.75 13.67 11.67
C VAL A 152 -7.64 14.93 10.82
N LEU A 153 -7.62 14.80 9.50
CA LEU A 153 -7.44 15.95 8.62
C LEU A 153 -8.69 16.81 8.53
N LEU A 154 -9.89 16.23 8.67
CA LEU A 154 -11.12 17.01 8.84
C LEU A 154 -11.12 17.76 10.17
N VAL A 155 -10.72 17.10 11.27
CA VAL A 155 -10.56 17.78 12.57
C VAL A 155 -9.58 18.93 12.44
N LEU A 156 -8.42 18.75 11.80
CA LEU A 156 -7.48 19.85 11.53
C LEU A 156 -8.06 20.91 10.58
N ASN A 157 -8.88 20.53 9.61
CA ASN A 157 -9.47 21.50 8.68
C ASN A 157 -10.51 22.40 9.35
N PHE A 158 -11.38 21.84 10.18
CA PHE A 158 -12.43 22.60 10.88
C PHE A 158 -11.94 23.25 12.17
N TRP A 159 -11.20 22.50 12.99
CA TRP A 159 -10.76 22.97 14.31
C TRP A 159 -9.34 23.52 14.30
N GLY A 160 -8.61 23.44 13.18
CA GLY A 160 -7.24 23.93 13.06
C GLY A 160 -7.09 25.39 13.47
N ARG A 161 -7.98 26.28 13.03
CA ARG A 161 -7.89 27.71 13.41
C ARG A 161 -8.04 27.94 14.92
N SER A 162 -8.92 27.19 15.57
CA SER A 162 -9.16 27.29 17.02
C SER A 162 -8.05 26.62 17.83
N ILE A 163 -7.56 25.46 17.38
CA ILE A 163 -6.51 24.69 18.07
C ILE A 163 -5.13 25.35 17.95
N LEU A 164 -4.93 26.14 16.90
CA LEU A 164 -3.70 26.87 16.60
C LEU A 164 -3.63 28.27 17.23
N HIS A 165 -4.69 28.72 17.92
CA HIS A 165 -4.77 30.06 18.51
C HIS A 165 -4.42 31.22 17.54
N LEU A 166 -4.76 31.07 16.25
CA LEU A 166 -4.46 32.08 15.21
C LEU A 166 -5.50 33.23 15.17
N ASN A 167 -6.16 33.53 16.29
CA ASN A 167 -7.27 34.49 16.35
C ASN A 167 -6.86 35.95 16.11
N GLY A 168 -5.55 36.25 16.06
CA GLY A 168 -5.00 37.60 15.89
C GLY A 168 -4.25 37.86 14.58
N GLU A 169 -4.14 36.88 13.68
CA GLU A 169 -3.41 37.02 12.42
C GLU A 169 -4.34 37.23 11.21
N GLU A 170 -3.78 37.76 10.12
CA GLU A 170 -4.49 37.97 8.86
C GLU A 170 -5.11 36.66 8.36
N ARG A 171 -6.39 36.70 7.95
CA ARG A 171 -7.18 35.50 7.60
C ARG A 171 -6.54 34.65 6.50
N GLU A 172 -5.81 35.29 5.59
CA GLU A 172 -5.12 34.64 4.48
C GLU A 172 -3.92 33.83 5.01
N HIS A 173 -3.04 34.47 5.80
CA HIS A 173 -1.89 33.80 6.42
C HIS A 173 -2.29 32.62 7.32
N ALA A 174 -3.35 32.79 8.12
CA ALA A 174 -3.86 31.72 8.97
C ALA A 174 -4.38 30.51 8.17
N THR A 175 -4.85 30.73 6.94
CA THR A 175 -5.33 29.66 6.05
C THR A 175 -4.17 28.93 5.41
N ASP A 176 -3.13 29.64 4.99
CA ASP A 176 -1.92 29.05 4.42
C ASP A 176 -1.15 28.20 5.43
N VAL A 177 -1.04 28.67 6.69
CA VAL A 177 -0.43 27.90 7.78
C VAL A 177 -1.25 26.64 8.07
N LYS A 178 -2.58 26.73 8.09
CA LYS A 178 -3.48 25.57 8.26
C LYS A 178 -3.29 24.55 7.14
N ASN A 179 -3.32 24.99 5.88
CA ASN A 179 -3.18 24.10 4.72
C ASN A 179 -1.79 23.45 4.69
N THR A 180 -0.75 24.20 5.05
CA THR A 180 0.61 23.66 5.18
C THR A 180 0.71 22.63 6.30
N MET A 181 0.05 22.87 7.44
CA MET A 181 -0.02 21.90 8.54
C MET A 181 -0.76 20.63 8.13
N ILE A 182 -1.88 20.75 7.41
CA ILE A 182 -2.64 19.61 6.88
C ILE A 182 -1.78 18.80 5.91
N PHE A 183 -1.08 19.47 4.99
CA PHE A 183 -0.13 18.82 4.09
C PHE A 183 0.98 18.09 4.85
N ASN A 184 1.61 18.74 5.83
CA ASN A 184 2.68 18.11 6.61
C ASN A 184 2.18 16.91 7.43
N ALA A 185 1.03 17.04 8.10
CA ALA A 185 0.43 15.95 8.86
C ALA A 185 0.05 14.78 7.94
N PHE A 186 -0.48 15.06 6.75
CA PHE A 186 -0.80 14.04 5.75
C PHE A 186 0.44 13.28 5.30
N VAL A 187 1.50 14.00 4.90
CA VAL A 187 2.79 13.40 4.51
C VAL A 187 3.37 12.54 5.63
N LEU A 188 3.45 13.07 6.85
CA LEU A 188 3.98 12.31 7.98
C LEU A 188 3.14 11.05 8.20
N CYS A 189 1.81 11.13 8.17
CA CYS A 189 0.93 9.96 8.24
C CYS A 189 1.20 8.93 7.13
N GLN A 190 1.66 9.33 5.94
CA GLN A 190 2.05 8.39 4.88
C GLN A 190 3.38 7.71 5.18
N ILE A 191 4.36 8.42 5.73
CA ILE A 191 5.61 7.80 6.19
C ILE A 191 5.28 6.74 7.25
N PHE A 192 4.40 7.03 8.22
CA PHE A 192 3.96 6.03 9.19
C PHE A 192 3.14 4.89 8.56
N ASN A 193 2.36 5.16 7.52
CA ASN A 193 1.66 4.15 6.73
C ASN A 193 2.62 3.14 6.12
N GLU A 194 3.72 3.62 5.54
CA GLU A 194 4.73 2.78 4.89
C GLU A 194 5.24 1.68 5.82
N PHE A 195 5.51 2.05 7.09
CA PHE A 195 5.86 1.06 8.12
C PHE A 195 4.74 0.04 8.36
N ASN A 196 3.48 0.47 8.44
CA ASN A 196 2.35 -0.44 8.65
C ASN A 196 2.09 -1.38 7.47
N ALA A 197 2.33 -0.90 6.24
CA ALA A 197 2.15 -1.66 5.00
C ALA A 197 3.17 -2.80 4.84
N ARG A 198 4.38 -2.64 5.42
CA ARG A 198 5.45 -3.64 5.41
C ARG A 198 5.06 -5.01 5.98
N LYS A 199 4.32 -5.00 7.08
CA LYS A 199 3.85 -6.22 7.77
C LYS A 199 2.37 -6.09 8.10
N PRO A 200 1.48 -6.39 7.15
CA PRO A 200 0.04 -6.24 7.36
C PRO A 200 -0.52 -7.25 8.38
N ASP A 201 0.12 -8.42 8.53
CA ASP A 201 -0.34 -9.54 9.34
C ASP A 201 0.26 -9.59 10.77
N GLU A 202 1.43 -8.97 11.01
CA GLU A 202 2.09 -8.98 12.32
C GLU A 202 1.82 -7.70 13.13
N ILE A 203 1.63 -7.83 14.45
CA ILE A 203 1.45 -6.70 15.37
C ILE A 203 2.79 -5.94 15.56
N ASN A 204 3.91 -6.65 15.52
CA ASN A 204 5.25 -6.07 15.71
C ASN A 204 5.80 -5.48 14.40
N VAL A 205 5.30 -4.32 14.03
CA VAL A 205 5.76 -3.55 12.85
C VAL A 205 7.26 -3.21 12.93
N PHE A 206 7.79 -3.06 14.15
CA PHE A 206 9.20 -2.73 14.41
C PHE A 206 10.19 -3.89 14.26
N SER A 207 9.70 -5.14 14.19
CA SER A 207 10.57 -6.31 14.14
C SER A 207 11.25 -6.43 12.77
N GLY A 208 12.55 -6.13 12.74
CA GLY A 208 13.38 -6.21 11.53
C GLY A 208 13.56 -4.88 10.77
N ILE A 209 13.06 -3.75 11.30
CA ILE A 209 13.22 -2.43 10.69
C ILE A 209 14.70 -2.04 10.57
N THR A 210 15.42 -2.09 11.68
CA THR A 210 16.83 -1.69 11.74
C THR A 210 17.78 -2.66 11.03
N LYS A 211 17.30 -3.86 10.68
CA LYS A 211 18.07 -4.85 9.92
C LYS A 211 18.18 -4.48 8.44
N ASN A 212 17.17 -3.80 7.87
CA ASN A 212 17.22 -3.31 6.49
C ASN A 212 17.64 -1.83 6.44
N ARG A 213 18.94 -1.60 6.21
CA ARG A 213 19.49 -0.24 6.12
C ARG A 213 18.98 0.55 4.91
N LEU A 214 18.57 -0.13 3.83
CA LEU A 214 18.03 0.53 2.64
C LEU A 214 16.65 1.13 2.92
N PHE A 215 15.76 0.36 3.53
CA PHE A 215 14.43 0.83 3.95
C PHE A 215 14.56 2.03 4.90
N MET A 216 15.39 1.94 5.94
CA MET A 216 15.65 3.06 6.85
C MET A 216 16.29 4.27 6.15
N GLY A 217 17.15 4.03 5.15
CA GLY A 217 17.76 5.08 4.37
C GLY A 217 16.75 5.84 3.51
N ILE A 218 15.83 5.14 2.85
CA ILE A 218 14.79 5.76 2.01
C ILE A 218 13.80 6.53 2.87
N VAL A 219 13.31 5.95 3.98
CA VAL A 219 12.40 6.66 4.90
C VAL A 219 13.07 7.88 5.54
N GLY A 220 14.34 7.77 5.94
CA GLY A 220 15.10 8.90 6.45
C GLY A 220 15.28 9.99 5.40
N PHE A 221 15.58 9.59 4.15
CA PHE A 221 15.70 10.51 3.02
C PHE A 221 14.39 11.23 2.70
N THR A 222 13.25 10.53 2.67
CA THR A 222 11.93 11.15 2.42
C THR A 222 11.55 12.13 3.52
N PHE A 223 11.86 11.82 4.78
CA PHE A 223 11.64 12.70 5.91
C PHE A 223 12.48 13.99 5.84
N VAL A 224 13.78 13.88 5.51
CA VAL A 224 14.65 15.05 5.32
C VAL A 224 14.18 15.88 4.13
N LEU A 225 13.81 15.24 3.04
CA LEU A 225 13.29 15.90 1.85
C LEU A 225 11.98 16.66 2.16
N GLN A 226 11.13 16.11 3.02
CA GLN A 226 9.93 16.78 3.51
C GLN A 226 10.26 18.05 4.32
N ILE A 227 11.27 18.01 5.20
CA ILE A 227 11.74 19.20 5.93
C ILE A 227 12.21 20.27 4.95
N ILE A 228 13.02 19.88 3.96
CA ILE A 228 13.54 20.81 2.95
C ILE A 228 12.40 21.43 2.15
N LEU A 229 11.39 20.66 1.76
CA LEU A 229 10.24 21.17 1.01
C LEU A 229 9.46 22.22 1.79
N ILE A 230 9.21 21.99 3.08
CA ILE A 230 8.45 22.92 3.91
C ILE A 230 9.25 24.20 4.20
N GLU A 231 10.55 24.08 4.47
CA GLU A 231 11.38 25.22 4.89
C GLU A 231 11.90 26.07 3.72
N PHE A 232 12.19 25.42 2.58
CA PHE A 232 12.87 26.03 1.44
C PHE A 232 12.03 26.07 0.15
N ALA A 233 11.13 25.11 -0.06
CA ALA A 233 10.32 25.04 -1.28
C ALA A 233 8.93 25.72 -1.16
N GLY A 234 8.76 26.61 -0.18
CA GLY A 234 7.50 27.31 0.10
C GLY A 234 6.83 27.94 -1.13
N LYS A 235 7.61 28.61 -1.99
CA LYS A 235 7.10 29.24 -3.21
C LYS A 235 6.61 28.25 -4.27
N PHE A 236 7.22 27.08 -4.38
CA PHE A 236 6.82 26.05 -5.36
C PHE A 236 5.63 25.23 -4.87
N MET A 237 5.63 24.89 -3.57
CA MET A 237 4.61 24.04 -2.97
C MET A 237 3.42 24.82 -2.41
N SER A 238 3.44 26.16 -2.51
CA SER A 238 2.46 27.05 -1.84
C SER A 238 2.36 26.72 -0.35
N THR A 239 3.52 26.61 0.32
CA THR A 239 3.61 26.28 1.75
C THR A 239 4.31 27.39 2.52
N VAL A 240 3.91 27.56 3.78
CA VAL A 240 4.49 28.54 4.70
C VAL A 240 5.38 27.84 5.72
N ARG A 241 6.47 28.49 6.15
CA ARG A 241 7.36 27.94 7.17
C ARG A 241 6.60 27.63 8.45
N LEU A 242 6.69 26.39 8.88
CA LEU A 242 6.00 25.89 10.07
C LEU A 242 6.84 26.17 11.32
N ASN A 243 6.19 26.69 12.37
CA ASN A 243 6.82 26.79 13.68
C ASN A 243 7.11 25.38 14.23
N TRP A 244 8.19 25.22 15.01
CA TRP A 244 8.59 23.94 15.60
C TRP A 244 7.46 23.28 16.42
N LYS A 245 6.58 24.08 17.06
CA LYS A 245 5.39 23.59 17.78
C LYS A 245 4.39 22.89 16.85
N LEU A 246 4.18 23.44 15.65
CA LEU A 246 3.27 22.89 14.65
C LEU A 246 3.85 21.62 14.03
N TRP A 247 5.17 21.63 13.84
CA TRP A 247 5.93 20.46 13.43
C TRP A 247 5.77 19.32 14.45
N LEU A 248 5.94 19.59 15.74
CA LEU A 248 5.73 18.62 16.81
C LEU A 248 4.27 18.14 16.87
N ALA A 249 3.30 19.02 16.72
CA ALA A 249 1.88 18.64 16.68
C ALA A 249 1.58 17.69 15.51
N SER A 250 2.09 17.99 14.32
CA SER A 250 1.94 17.11 13.14
C SER A 250 2.63 15.76 13.33
N MET A 251 3.80 15.74 13.99
CA MET A 251 4.49 14.50 14.35
C MET A 251 3.67 13.66 15.35
N ALA A 252 3.09 14.29 16.36
CA ALA A 252 2.28 13.60 17.37
C ALA A 252 1.04 12.96 16.74
N ILE A 253 0.34 13.68 15.87
CA ILE A 253 -0.79 13.17 15.09
C ILE A 253 -0.37 11.96 14.25
N ALA A 254 0.77 12.06 13.61
CA ALA A 254 1.26 11.02 12.74
C ALA A 254 1.70 9.78 13.56
N PHE A 255 2.28 9.97 14.74
CA PHE A 255 2.62 8.90 15.68
C PHE A 255 1.40 8.13 16.21
N VAL A 256 0.25 8.80 16.41
CA VAL A 256 -1.01 8.16 16.84
C VAL A 256 -1.53 7.15 15.81
N SER A 257 -1.11 7.24 14.54
CA SER A 257 -1.48 6.26 13.50
C SER A 257 -0.95 4.84 13.79
N TRP A 258 0.20 4.70 14.46
CA TRP A 258 0.80 3.41 14.82
C TRP A 258 -0.02 2.60 15.85
N PRO A 259 -0.32 3.12 17.05
CA PRO A 259 -1.13 2.38 18.02
C PRO A 259 -2.54 2.12 17.48
N LEU A 260 -3.10 3.04 16.69
CA LEU A 260 -4.39 2.79 16.06
C LEU A 260 -4.32 1.65 15.04
N ALA A 261 -3.27 1.56 14.23
CA ALA A 261 -3.07 0.43 13.33
C ALA A 261 -2.87 -0.89 14.10
N ALA A 262 -2.17 -0.86 15.24
CA ALA A 262 -2.02 -2.03 16.11
C ALA A 262 -3.37 -2.48 16.72
N VAL A 263 -4.19 -1.53 17.19
CA VAL A 263 -5.55 -1.81 17.69
C VAL A 263 -6.47 -2.30 16.56
N GLY A 264 -6.38 -1.70 15.38
CA GLY A 264 -7.12 -2.14 14.19
C GLY A 264 -6.81 -3.58 13.81
N LYS A 265 -5.57 -4.04 14.04
CA LYS A 265 -5.18 -5.43 13.83
C LYS A 265 -5.86 -6.43 14.78
N LEU A 266 -6.36 -5.98 15.94
CA LEU A 266 -7.13 -6.80 16.89
C LEU A 266 -8.57 -7.08 16.44
N VAL A 267 -9.10 -6.30 15.49
CA VAL A 267 -10.46 -6.51 14.98
C VAL A 267 -10.48 -7.76 14.09
N PRO A 268 -11.21 -8.83 14.45
CA PRO A 268 -11.26 -10.05 13.67
C PRO A 268 -11.92 -9.78 12.32
N VAL A 269 -11.35 -10.35 11.26
CA VAL A 269 -11.80 -10.12 9.89
C VAL A 269 -12.59 -11.34 9.41
N PRO A 270 -13.77 -11.14 8.79
CA PRO A 270 -14.51 -12.24 8.19
C PRO A 270 -13.71 -12.91 7.05
N GLU A 271 -13.76 -14.24 6.99
CA GLU A 271 -13.03 -15.05 6.00
C GLU A 271 -13.52 -14.83 4.55
N THR A 272 -14.71 -14.25 4.36
CA THR A 272 -15.27 -13.98 3.02
C THR A 272 -14.70 -12.71 2.39
N PRO A 273 -14.20 -12.73 1.15
CA PRO A 273 -13.63 -11.55 0.51
C PRO A 273 -14.61 -10.37 0.45
N LEU A 274 -14.24 -9.20 0.97
CA LEU A 274 -15.04 -7.97 0.89
C LEU A 274 -15.31 -7.54 -0.56
N SER A 275 -14.40 -7.90 -1.47
CA SER A 275 -14.58 -7.72 -2.92
C SER A 275 -15.82 -8.46 -3.44
N VAL A 276 -16.18 -9.62 -2.88
CA VAL A 276 -17.40 -10.35 -3.24
C VAL A 276 -18.66 -9.61 -2.77
N TYR A 277 -18.59 -8.91 -1.64
CA TYR A 277 -19.69 -8.07 -1.15
C TYR A 277 -19.88 -6.80 -1.98
N LEU A 278 -18.80 -6.12 -2.38
CA LEU A 278 -18.87 -4.92 -3.23
C LEU A 278 -19.27 -5.24 -4.68
N VAL A 279 -18.93 -6.42 -5.18
CA VAL A 279 -19.31 -6.87 -6.54
C VAL A 279 -20.74 -7.41 -6.61
N LYS A 280 -21.30 -7.93 -5.50
CA LYS A 280 -22.70 -8.41 -5.43
C LYS A 280 -23.75 -7.39 -5.91
N PRO A 281 -23.74 -6.11 -5.49
CA PRO A 281 -24.70 -5.12 -5.97
C PRO A 281 -24.51 -4.80 -7.46
N PHE A 282 -23.27 -4.71 -7.95
CA PHE A 282 -22.97 -4.47 -9.37
C PHE A 282 -23.40 -5.64 -10.27
N ARG A 283 -23.22 -6.88 -9.81
CA ARG A 283 -23.65 -8.08 -10.53
C ARG A 283 -25.17 -8.20 -10.59
N ARG A 284 -25.87 -7.87 -9.49
CA ARG A 284 -27.34 -7.79 -9.45
C ARG A 284 -27.90 -6.74 -10.40
N TRP A 285 -27.25 -5.59 -10.53
CA TRP A 285 -27.65 -4.53 -11.46
C TRP A 285 -27.49 -4.97 -12.91
N ARG A 286 -26.38 -5.64 -13.26
CA ARG A 286 -26.15 -6.18 -14.61
C ARG A 286 -27.13 -7.29 -15.01
N THR A 287 -27.53 -8.16 -14.07
CA THR A 287 -28.57 -9.18 -14.33
C THR A 287 -29.97 -8.59 -14.49
N ARG A 288 -30.25 -7.37 -13.99
CA ARG A 288 -31.53 -6.68 -14.19
C ARG A 288 -31.65 -5.94 -15.53
N GLN A 289 -30.54 -5.71 -16.23
CA GLN A 289 -30.54 -5.10 -17.57
C GLN A 289 -30.61 -6.12 -18.71
N ASN A 290 -30.42 -7.41 -18.43
CA ASN A 290 -30.46 -8.51 -19.41
C ASN A 290 -31.74 -9.37 -19.30
N THR A 291 -32.77 -8.86 -18.63
CA THR A 291 -34.13 -9.41 -18.55
C THR A 291 -35.11 -8.30 -18.87
#